data_AF-A0A934F3Y1-F1
#
_entry.id   AF-A0A934F3Y1-F1
#
_cell.length_a   1.000
_cell.length_b   1.000
_cell.length_c   1.000
_cell.angle_alpha   90.00
_cell.angle_beta   90.00
_cell.angle_gamma   90.00
#
_symmetry.space_group_name_H-M   'P 1'
#
loop_
_entity.id
_entity.type
_entity.pdbx_description
1 polymer ?
#
loop_
_entity_poly.entity_id
_entity_poly.type
_entity_poly.pdbx_seq_one_letter_code
_entity_poly.pdbx_strand_id
1 'polypeptide(L)'
;MNLAPAHGSVIEQINCLHAVAVRMAGDSRNALRMALSAAWKAGQLLSAEKKRVRKQMGHGAWGDWLDANFDGSVRTAQRYMCLAASIADTRFLRGLSLRQAYFRLGIATEPKSRRDAVAVPPLPEPVRLAGRLIEALRSEPPQCRDDLRPLFEELRRWFEPANNSRGTVSILSWPSPPR
;
A
#
# COMPACT_ATOMS: atom_id res chain seq x y z
N MET A 1 55.87 -9.27 17.37
CA MET A 1 55.67 -9.43 15.91
C MET A 1 54.28 -8.94 15.59
N ASN A 2 54.19 -7.95 14.70
CA ASN A 2 53.05 -7.05 14.53
C ASN A 2 51.85 -7.74 13.86
N LEU A 3 50.68 -7.58 14.48
CA LEU A 3 49.36 -7.89 13.92
C LEU A 3 48.88 -6.71 13.08
N ALA A 4 48.77 -6.89 11.76
CA ALA A 4 47.99 -6.04 10.87
C ALA A 4 47.54 -6.82 9.61
N PRO A 5 46.33 -6.60 9.06
CA PRO A 5 45.12 -6.12 9.72
C PRO A 5 43.88 -6.96 9.41
N ALA A 6 42.94 -7.02 10.37
CA ALA A 6 41.59 -7.58 10.20
C ALA A 6 40.75 -6.88 9.10
N HIS A 7 41.24 -5.78 8.53
CA HIS A 7 40.57 -5.01 7.47
C HIS A 7 40.45 -5.77 6.13
N GLY A 8 41.41 -6.64 5.79
CA GLY A 8 41.31 -7.49 4.59
C GLY A 8 40.11 -8.44 4.68
N SER A 9 39.90 -9.02 5.86
CA SER A 9 38.78 -9.91 6.15
C SER A 9 37.42 -9.20 6.12
N VAL A 10 37.32 -7.97 6.64
CA VAL A 10 36.06 -7.19 6.59
C VAL A 10 35.71 -6.79 5.16
N ILE A 11 36.67 -6.33 4.35
CA ILE A 11 36.44 -5.94 2.95
C ILE A 11 36.03 -7.17 2.12
N GLU A 12 36.69 -8.31 2.30
CA GLU A 12 36.31 -9.58 1.66
C GLU A 12 34.90 -10.02 2.06
N GLN A 13 34.55 -9.90 3.34
CA GLN A 13 33.22 -10.23 3.82
C GLN A 13 32.14 -9.30 3.25
N ILE A 14 32.42 -7.99 3.14
CA ILE A 14 31.54 -7.02 2.47
C ILE A 14 31.30 -7.42 1.01
N ASN A 15 32.36 -7.72 0.27
CA ASN A 15 32.26 -8.09 -1.14
C ASN A 15 31.53 -9.43 -1.33
N CYS A 16 31.77 -10.40 -0.44
CA CYS A 16 31.07 -11.67 -0.42
C CYS A 16 29.56 -11.47 -0.19
N LEU A 17 29.18 -10.68 0.83
CA LEU A 17 27.78 -10.36 1.11
C LEU A 17 27.12 -9.58 -0.04
N HIS A 18 27.82 -8.65 -0.66
CA HIS A 18 27.34 -7.93 -1.84
C HIS A 18 27.06 -8.90 -3.00
N ALA A 19 27.98 -9.82 -3.29
CA ALA A 19 27.79 -10.83 -4.34
C ALA A 19 26.58 -11.74 -4.05
N VAL A 20 26.38 -12.14 -2.78
CA VAL A 20 25.18 -12.89 -2.37
C VAL A 20 23.92 -12.06 -2.59
N ALA A 21 23.92 -10.78 -2.21
CA ALA A 21 22.77 -9.90 -2.40
C ALA A 21 22.42 -9.72 -3.90
N VAL A 22 23.43 -9.56 -4.77
CA VAL A 22 23.24 -9.46 -6.23
C VAL A 22 22.63 -10.74 -6.78
N ARG A 23 23.12 -11.91 -6.36
CA ARG A 23 22.58 -13.22 -6.77
C ARG A 23 21.14 -13.39 -6.34
N MET A 24 20.84 -13.17 -5.05
CA MET A 24 19.49 -13.30 -4.49
C MET A 24 18.50 -12.33 -5.15
N ALA A 25 18.94 -11.11 -5.48
CA ALA A 25 18.12 -10.17 -6.24
C ALA A 25 17.83 -10.66 -7.66
N GLY A 26 18.78 -11.33 -8.31
CA GLY A 26 18.59 -12.00 -9.61
C GLY A 26 17.57 -13.14 -9.52
N ASP A 27 17.73 -14.03 -8.55
CA ASP A 27 16.87 -15.19 -8.33
C ASP A 27 15.42 -14.76 -8.01
N SER A 28 15.26 -13.75 -7.15
CA SER A 28 13.96 -13.15 -6.83
C SER A 28 13.24 -12.61 -8.07
N ARG A 29 13.96 -11.90 -8.94
CA ARG A 29 13.41 -11.39 -10.21
C ARG A 29 13.01 -12.53 -11.16
N ASN A 30 13.80 -13.59 -11.23
CA ASN A 30 13.49 -14.75 -12.06
C ASN A 30 12.26 -15.51 -11.55
N ALA A 31 12.19 -15.79 -10.25
CA ALA A 31 11.05 -16.44 -9.61
C ALA A 31 9.76 -15.65 -9.84
N LEU A 32 9.82 -14.32 -9.68
CA LEU A 32 8.71 -13.43 -9.97
C LEU A 32 8.26 -13.53 -11.44
N ARG A 33 9.20 -13.50 -12.38
CA ARG A 33 8.88 -13.61 -13.81
C ARG A 33 8.16 -14.92 -14.13
N MET A 34 8.61 -16.03 -13.53
CA MET A 34 7.97 -17.33 -13.69
C MET A 34 6.55 -17.32 -13.11
N ALA A 35 6.37 -16.76 -11.91
CA ALA A 35 5.06 -16.64 -11.28
C ALA A 35 4.07 -15.81 -12.11
N LEU A 36 4.50 -14.68 -12.66
CA LEU A 36 3.68 -13.83 -13.53
C LEU A 36 3.31 -14.53 -14.85
N SER A 37 4.25 -15.26 -15.44
CA SER A 37 3.99 -16.05 -16.66
C SER A 37 2.99 -17.17 -16.39
N ALA A 38 3.12 -17.87 -15.26
CA ALA A 38 2.18 -18.91 -14.83
C ALA A 38 0.77 -18.33 -14.58
N ALA A 39 0.67 -17.21 -13.85
CA ALA A 39 -0.59 -16.51 -13.60
C ALA A 39 -1.30 -16.07 -14.89
N TRP A 40 -0.54 -15.53 -15.84
CA TRP A 40 -1.06 -15.17 -17.16
C TRP A 40 -1.58 -16.40 -17.91
N LYS A 41 -0.83 -17.51 -17.92
CA LYS A 41 -1.25 -18.74 -18.59
C LYS A 41 -2.49 -19.35 -17.95
N ALA A 42 -2.55 -19.37 -16.62
CA ALA A 42 -3.74 -19.78 -15.87
C ALA A 42 -4.96 -18.92 -16.24
N GLY A 43 -4.79 -17.60 -16.37
CA GLY A 43 -5.83 -16.69 -16.81
C GLY A 43 -6.41 -17.00 -18.19
N GLN A 44 -5.57 -17.43 -19.15
CA GLN A 44 -6.03 -17.89 -20.46
C GLN A 44 -6.89 -19.16 -20.34
N LEU A 45 -6.43 -20.13 -19.57
CA LEU A 45 -7.14 -21.40 -19.36
C LEU A 45 -8.47 -21.17 -18.65
N LEU A 46 -8.49 -20.37 -17.58
CA LEU A 46 -9.71 -19.97 -16.87
C LEU A 46 -10.71 -19.28 -17.80
N SER A 47 -10.23 -18.44 -18.72
CA SER A 47 -11.09 -17.77 -19.70
C SER A 47 -11.70 -18.73 -20.72
N ALA A 48 -10.95 -19.77 -21.12
CA ALA A 48 -11.47 -20.84 -21.99
C ALA A 48 -12.49 -21.72 -21.24
N GLU A 49 -12.16 -22.14 -20.03
CA GLU A 49 -13.03 -22.97 -19.18
C GLU A 49 -14.33 -22.25 -18.83
N LYS A 50 -14.30 -20.96 -18.49
CA LYS A 50 -15.52 -20.18 -18.24
C LYS A 50 -16.48 -20.21 -19.43
N LYS A 51 -15.95 -20.18 -20.67
CA LYS A 51 -16.78 -20.31 -21.89
C LYS A 51 -17.35 -21.72 -22.02
N ARG A 52 -16.58 -22.76 -21.72
CA ARG A 52 -17.03 -24.16 -21.74
C ARG A 52 -18.12 -24.41 -20.71
N VAL A 53 -17.90 -24.01 -19.47
CA VAL A 53 -18.86 -24.14 -18.35
C VAL A 53 -20.16 -23.44 -18.69
N ARG A 54 -20.11 -22.20 -19.19
CA ARG A 54 -21.32 -21.48 -19.62
C ARG A 54 -22.11 -22.22 -20.71
N LYS A 55 -21.42 -22.88 -21.64
CA LYS A 55 -22.08 -23.65 -22.71
C LYS A 55 -22.70 -24.96 -22.21
N GLN A 56 -22.06 -25.64 -21.25
CA GLN A 56 -22.47 -26.97 -20.80
C GLN A 56 -23.43 -26.96 -19.62
N MET A 57 -23.23 -26.03 -18.67
CA MET A 57 -23.94 -26.00 -17.39
C MET A 57 -24.85 -24.77 -17.24
N GLY A 58 -24.84 -23.86 -18.22
CA GLY A 58 -25.69 -22.67 -18.24
C GLY A 58 -25.16 -21.49 -17.41
N HIS A 59 -26.04 -20.53 -17.16
CA HIS A 59 -25.71 -19.32 -16.41
C HIS A 59 -25.61 -19.63 -14.90
N GLY A 60 -24.59 -19.07 -14.22
CA GLY A 60 -24.42 -19.21 -12.76
C GLY A 60 -23.42 -20.31 -12.32
N ALA A 61 -23.28 -21.38 -13.09
CA ALA A 61 -22.46 -22.55 -12.74
C ALA A 61 -20.93 -22.31 -12.64
N TRP A 62 -20.46 -21.10 -12.99
CA TRP A 62 -19.04 -20.77 -12.93
C TRP A 62 -18.50 -20.68 -11.49
N GLY A 63 -19.33 -20.25 -10.53
CA GLY A 63 -18.93 -20.19 -9.12
C GLY A 63 -18.65 -21.57 -8.57
N ASP A 64 -19.65 -22.46 -8.66
CA ASP A 64 -19.54 -23.84 -8.19
C ASP A 64 -18.40 -24.61 -8.89
N TRP A 65 -18.19 -24.35 -10.18
CA TRP A 65 -17.06 -24.94 -10.91
C TRP A 65 -15.72 -24.49 -10.35
N LEU A 66 -15.56 -23.20 -10.03
CA LEU A 66 -14.33 -22.69 -9.44
C LEU A 66 -14.08 -23.32 -8.07
N ASP A 67 -15.10 -23.38 -7.21
CA ASP A 67 -14.96 -23.95 -5.87
C ASP A 67 -14.55 -25.43 -5.89
N ALA A 68 -14.93 -26.17 -6.93
CA ALA A 68 -14.57 -27.58 -7.09
C ALA A 68 -13.25 -27.83 -7.85
N ASN A 69 -12.78 -26.90 -8.70
CA ASN A 69 -11.69 -27.15 -9.66
C ASN A 69 -10.52 -26.16 -9.58
N PHE A 70 -10.60 -25.11 -8.75
CA PHE A 70 -9.56 -24.10 -8.63
C PHE A 70 -9.21 -23.85 -7.17
N ASP A 71 -7.96 -24.12 -6.80
CA ASP A 71 -7.47 -23.97 -5.42
C ASP A 71 -7.38 -22.51 -4.94
N GLY A 72 -7.58 -21.55 -5.84
CA GLY A 72 -7.55 -20.12 -5.52
C GLY A 72 -8.94 -19.53 -5.31
N SER A 73 -9.00 -18.34 -4.72
CA SER A 73 -10.26 -17.61 -4.61
C SER A 73 -10.82 -17.19 -5.98
N VAL A 74 -12.14 -16.98 -6.06
CA VAL A 74 -12.80 -16.35 -7.21
C VAL A 74 -12.12 -15.04 -7.62
N ARG A 75 -11.68 -14.25 -6.63
CA ARG A 75 -10.93 -13.00 -6.86
C ARG A 75 -9.60 -13.25 -7.55
N THR A 76 -8.86 -14.29 -7.15
CA THR A 76 -7.60 -14.68 -7.78
C THR A 76 -7.83 -15.12 -9.23
N ALA A 77 -8.86 -15.94 -9.49
CA ALA A 77 -9.22 -16.36 -10.84
C ALA A 77 -9.53 -15.14 -11.74
N GLN A 78 -10.34 -14.20 -11.25
CA GLN A 78 -10.65 -12.96 -11.96
C GLN A 78 -9.39 -12.15 -12.27
N ARG A 79 -8.48 -11.99 -11.31
CA ARG A 79 -7.21 -11.27 -11.52
C ARG A 79 -6.36 -11.92 -12.60
N TYR A 80 -6.26 -13.25 -12.61
CA TYR A 80 -5.51 -13.97 -13.63
C TYR A 80 -6.15 -13.81 -15.02
N MET A 81 -7.48 -13.92 -15.11
CA MET A 81 -8.22 -13.70 -16.35
C MET A 81 -8.04 -12.26 -16.87
N CYS A 82 -8.12 -11.25 -16.00
CA CYS A 82 -7.84 -9.85 -16.36
C CYS A 82 -6.41 -9.67 -16.85
N LEU A 83 -5.42 -10.21 -16.12
CA LEU A 83 -4.01 -10.19 -16.53
C LEU A 83 -3.83 -10.78 -17.94
N ALA A 84 -4.47 -11.92 -18.22
CA ALA A 84 -4.41 -12.58 -19.53
C ALA A 84 -5.11 -11.77 -20.63
N ALA A 85 -6.21 -11.09 -20.31
CA ALA A 85 -6.93 -10.25 -21.27
C ALA A 85 -6.19 -8.94 -21.59
N SER A 86 -5.49 -8.37 -20.61
CA SER A 86 -4.80 -7.08 -20.76
C SER A 86 -3.43 -7.18 -21.44
N ILE A 87 -2.82 -8.36 -21.50
CA ILE A 87 -1.46 -8.54 -22.03
C ILE A 87 -1.47 -9.58 -23.16
N ALA A 88 -1.12 -9.13 -24.37
CA ALA A 88 -0.94 -10.01 -25.52
C ALA A 88 0.35 -10.85 -25.44
N ASP A 89 1.44 -10.29 -24.89
CA ASP A 89 2.74 -10.96 -24.78
C ASP A 89 3.37 -10.79 -23.39
N THR A 90 3.73 -11.92 -22.78
CA THR A 90 4.47 -12.01 -21.51
C THR A 90 5.81 -11.26 -21.51
N ARG A 91 6.38 -10.93 -22.67
CA ARG A 91 7.55 -10.04 -22.78
C ARG A 91 7.33 -8.68 -22.11
N PHE A 92 6.09 -8.19 -22.11
CA PHE A 92 5.72 -6.93 -21.45
C PHE A 92 5.87 -6.98 -19.91
N LEU A 93 5.83 -8.18 -19.32
CA LEU A 93 6.04 -8.38 -17.89
C LEU A 93 7.52 -8.41 -17.50
N ARG A 94 8.45 -8.43 -18.49
CA ARG A 94 9.89 -8.42 -18.21
C ARG A 94 10.31 -7.07 -17.61
N GLY A 95 11.06 -7.13 -16.51
CA GLY A 95 11.58 -5.95 -15.83
C GLY A 95 10.59 -5.27 -14.88
N LEU A 96 9.35 -5.75 -14.78
CA LEU A 96 8.39 -5.26 -13.79
C LEU A 96 8.51 -6.04 -12.47
N SER A 97 8.48 -5.32 -11.35
CA SER A 97 8.18 -5.91 -10.05
C SER A 97 6.72 -6.37 -9.98
N LEU A 98 6.40 -7.31 -9.08
CA LEU A 98 5.03 -7.83 -8.89
C LEU A 98 4.03 -6.69 -8.65
N ARG A 99 4.42 -5.75 -7.80
CA ARG A 99 3.64 -4.55 -7.48
C ARG A 99 3.42 -3.67 -8.70
N GLN A 100 4.44 -3.46 -9.53
CA GLN A 100 4.33 -2.66 -10.76
C GLN A 100 3.48 -3.36 -11.81
N ALA A 101 3.63 -4.68 -11.97
CA ALA A 101 2.81 -5.46 -12.90
C ALA A 101 1.33 -5.33 -12.51
N TYR A 102 1.00 -5.61 -11.25
CA TYR A 102 -0.36 -5.52 -10.77
C TYR A 102 -0.91 -4.08 -10.76
N PHE A 103 -0.12 -3.08 -10.34
CA PHE A 103 -0.49 -1.67 -10.39
C PHE A 103 -0.81 -1.20 -11.82
N ARG A 104 0.06 -1.52 -12.79
CA ARG A 104 -0.16 -1.16 -14.21
C ARG A 104 -1.38 -1.83 -14.82
N LEU A 105 -1.76 -3.00 -14.30
CA LEU A 105 -2.91 -3.75 -14.77
C LEU A 105 -4.22 -3.35 -14.05
N GLY A 106 -4.18 -2.36 -13.15
CA GLY A 106 -5.33 -2.00 -12.31
C GLY A 106 -5.75 -3.13 -11.37
N ILE A 107 -4.96 -4.20 -11.27
CA ILE A 107 -5.18 -5.30 -10.36
C ILE A 107 -4.61 -4.82 -9.03
N ALA A 108 -5.46 -4.30 -8.13
CA ALA A 108 -5.02 -3.97 -6.80
C ALA A 108 -4.33 -5.20 -6.21
N THR A 109 -3.00 -5.18 -6.06
CA THR A 109 -2.31 -6.05 -5.12
C THR A 109 -2.97 -5.77 -3.78
N GLU A 110 -3.31 -6.85 -3.09
CA GLU A 110 -4.03 -6.88 -1.83
C GLU A 110 -3.83 -5.62 -0.98
N PRO A 111 -4.91 -5.06 -0.39
CA PRO A 111 -4.76 -3.92 0.50
C PRO A 111 -3.69 -4.29 1.51
N LYS A 112 -2.69 -3.40 1.69
CA LYS A 112 -1.66 -3.47 2.73
C LYS A 112 -2.28 -4.20 3.91
N SER A 113 -1.91 -5.47 4.11
CA SER A 113 -2.49 -6.27 5.19
C SER A 113 -2.42 -5.36 6.41
N ARG A 114 -3.54 -5.15 7.11
CA ARG A 114 -3.54 -4.58 8.45
C ARG A 114 -2.73 -5.54 9.34
N ARG A 115 -1.43 -5.65 9.13
CA ARG A 115 -0.47 -6.02 10.16
C ARG A 115 -0.57 -4.84 11.10
N ASP A 116 -1.36 -5.04 12.13
CA ASP A 116 -1.62 -4.11 13.21
C ASP A 116 -1.85 -2.70 12.71
N ALA A 117 -3.08 -2.43 12.24
CA ALA A 117 -3.59 -1.08 12.43
C ALA A 117 -3.60 -0.87 13.95
N VAL A 118 -2.49 -0.37 14.49
CA VAL A 118 -2.45 0.27 15.79
C VAL A 118 -3.69 1.14 15.80
N ALA A 119 -4.62 0.85 16.72
CA ALA A 119 -5.83 1.62 16.86
C ALA A 119 -5.41 3.03 17.24
N VAL A 120 -5.15 3.87 16.24
CA VAL A 120 -4.91 5.27 16.46
C VAL A 120 -6.26 5.79 16.95
N PRO A 121 -6.35 6.24 18.21
CA PRO A 121 -7.60 6.79 18.71
C PRO A 121 -8.00 7.92 17.75
N PRO A 122 -9.29 8.03 17.40
CA PRO A 122 -9.75 9.10 16.53
C PRO A 122 -9.27 10.43 17.11
N LEU A 123 -8.74 11.29 16.25
CA LEU A 123 -8.32 12.63 16.67
C LEU A 123 -9.49 13.30 17.40
N PRO A 124 -9.24 13.97 18.55
CA PRO A 124 -10.29 14.67 19.27
C PRO A 124 -11.11 15.58 18.34
N GLU A 125 -12.42 15.67 18.54
CA GLU A 125 -13.33 16.47 17.71
C GLU A 125 -12.83 17.90 17.43
N PRO A 126 -12.24 18.64 18.39
CA PRO A 126 -11.68 19.97 18.11
C PRO A 126 -10.60 19.97 17.02
N VAL A 127 -9.76 18.93 16.96
CA VAL A 127 -8.69 18.79 15.96
C VAL A 127 -9.26 18.48 14.58
N ARG A 128 -10.30 17.65 14.53
CA ARG A 128 -11.02 17.34 13.28
C ARG A 128 -11.74 18.57 12.74
N LEU A 129 -12.34 19.36 13.63
CA LEU A 129 -13.07 20.56 13.29
C LEU A 129 -12.12 21.66 12.80
N ALA A 130 -10.97 21.85 13.46
CA ALA A 130 -9.90 22.73 13.00
C ALA A 130 -9.37 22.31 11.62
N GLY A 131 -9.15 21.02 11.38
CA GLY A 131 -8.74 20.50 10.08
C GLY A 131 -9.75 20.81 8.96
N ARG A 132 -11.04 20.56 9.21
CA ARG A 132 -12.12 20.88 8.25
C ARG A 132 -12.23 22.39 7.99
N LEU A 133 -12.03 23.21 9.02
CA LEU A 133 -12.04 24.67 8.89
C LEU A 133 -10.86 25.17 8.03
N ILE A 134 -9.66 24.64 8.27
CA ILE A 134 -8.47 24.96 7.47
C ILE A 134 -8.68 24.56 6.00
N GLU A 135 -9.29 23.39 5.75
CA GLU A 135 -9.56 22.90 4.41
C GLU A 135 -10.63 23.76 3.71
N ALA A 136 -11.70 24.13 4.41
CA ALA A 136 -12.73 25.05 3.92
C ALA A 136 -12.13 26.44 3.58
N LEU A 137 -11.29 26.99 4.45
CA LEU A 137 -10.58 28.27 4.22
C LEU A 137 -9.64 28.22 3.01
N ARG A 138 -9.09 27.04 2.68
CA ARG A 138 -8.25 26.82 1.51
C ARG A 138 -9.06 26.73 0.21
N SER A 139 -10.28 26.20 0.26
CA SER A 139 -11.15 26.02 -0.90
C SER A 139 -12.04 27.23 -1.25
N GLU A 140 -12.26 28.17 -0.32
CA GLU A 140 -13.15 29.33 -0.51
C GLU A 140 -12.45 30.58 -1.12
N PRO A 141 -13.18 31.41 -1.88
CA PRO A 141 -12.67 32.64 -2.51
C PRO A 141 -12.28 33.72 -1.47
N PRO A 142 -11.37 34.64 -1.84
CA PRO A 142 -10.72 35.56 -0.89
C PRO A 142 -11.67 36.51 -0.16
N GLN A 143 -12.87 36.80 -0.67
CA GLN A 143 -13.82 37.70 0.01
C GLN A 143 -14.37 37.14 1.33
N CYS A 144 -14.36 35.82 1.56
CA CYS A 144 -14.82 35.22 2.82
C CYS A 144 -13.69 35.05 3.86
N ARG A 145 -12.44 35.43 3.51
CA ARG A 145 -11.28 35.29 4.41
C ARG A 145 -11.16 36.41 5.43
N ASP A 146 -11.67 37.60 5.11
CA ASP A 146 -11.50 38.78 5.98
C ASP A 146 -12.34 38.68 7.27
N ASP A 147 -13.52 38.04 7.21
CA ASP A 147 -14.43 37.87 8.34
C ASP A 147 -13.98 36.79 9.34
N LEU A 148 -13.11 35.87 8.93
CA LEU A 148 -12.66 34.74 9.73
C LEU A 148 -11.29 34.98 10.41
N ARG A 149 -10.68 36.14 10.15
CA ARG A 149 -9.43 36.56 10.78
C ARG A 149 -9.50 36.62 12.32
N PRO A 150 -10.59 37.11 12.96
CA PRO A 150 -10.70 37.10 14.43
C PRO A 150 -10.70 35.69 15.01
N LEU A 151 -11.41 34.77 14.34
CA LEU A 151 -11.54 33.38 14.76
C LEU A 151 -10.23 32.61 14.56
N PHE A 152 -9.49 32.91 13.48
CA PHE A 152 -8.14 32.39 13.27
C PHE A 152 -7.14 32.86 14.35
N GLU A 153 -7.16 34.14 14.75
CA GLU A 153 -6.31 34.64 15.83
C GLU A 153 -6.65 34.01 17.20
N GLU A 154 -7.93 33.76 17.45
CA GLU A 154 -8.37 33.11 18.68
C GLU A 154 -7.94 31.64 18.73
N LEU A 155 -8.08 30.90 17.62
CA LEU A 155 -7.56 29.54 17.50
C LEU A 155 -6.02 29.51 17.59
N ARG A 156 -5.34 30.45 16.94
CA ARG A 156 -3.87 30.58 16.99
C ARG A 156 -3.38 30.78 18.41
N ARG A 157 -4.07 31.59 19.23
CA ARG A 157 -3.75 31.78 20.66
C ARG A 157 -3.85 30.48 21.48
N TRP A 158 -4.73 29.57 21.12
CA TRP A 158 -4.96 28.31 21.84
C TRP A 158 -4.02 27.19 21.39
N PHE A 159 -3.62 27.19 20.12
CA PHE A 159 -2.86 26.09 19.52
C PHE A 159 -1.40 26.43 19.22
N GLU A 160 -1.01 27.70 19.21
CA GLU A 160 0.39 28.10 19.09
C GLU A 160 0.99 28.20 20.50
N PRO A 161 1.88 27.28 20.91
CA PRO A 161 2.52 27.37 22.21
C PRO A 161 3.33 28.65 22.22
N ALA A 162 3.11 29.51 23.21
CA ALA A 162 3.91 30.70 23.42
C ALA A 162 5.40 30.29 23.34
N ASN A 163 6.08 30.75 22.29
CA ASN A 163 7.50 30.53 22.10
C ASN A 163 8.23 31.33 23.18
N ASN A 164 8.28 30.76 24.39
CA ASN A 164 9.17 31.08 25.48
C ASN A 164 8.88 30.10 26.63
N SER A 165 9.55 28.95 26.58
CA SER A 165 10.41 28.45 27.66
C SER A 165 10.72 26.98 27.40
N ARG A 166 12.01 26.68 27.34
CA ARG A 166 12.54 25.32 27.32
C ARG A 166 11.97 24.53 28.50
N GLY A 167 11.58 23.28 28.24
CA GLY A 167 11.56 22.24 29.24
C GLY A 167 10.18 21.79 29.72
N THR A 168 10.06 20.47 29.80
CA THR A 168 9.07 19.66 30.54
C THR A 168 7.64 19.59 30.00
N VAL A 169 7.37 18.45 29.36
CA VAL A 169 6.06 17.81 29.27
C VAL A 169 5.44 17.77 30.68
N SER A 170 4.29 18.42 30.85
CA SER A 170 3.37 18.13 31.95
C SER A 170 1.98 17.95 31.38
N ILE A 171 1.58 16.69 31.35
CA ILE A 171 0.20 16.23 31.24
C ILE A 171 -0.48 16.65 32.54
N LEU A 172 -1.59 17.41 32.46
CA LEU A 172 -2.66 17.70 33.46
C LEU A 172 -3.18 19.12 33.14
N SER A 173 -4.46 19.47 33.13
CA SER A 173 -5.72 18.87 33.60
C SER A 173 -6.85 19.72 32.98
N TRP A 174 -7.87 19.09 32.39
CA TRP A 174 -9.04 19.81 31.84
C TRP A 174 -10.07 20.10 32.95
N PRO A 175 -10.71 21.29 32.99
CA PRO A 175 -11.79 21.54 33.92
C PRO A 175 -13.06 20.77 33.49
N SER A 176 -13.74 20.14 34.45
CA SER A 176 -15.03 19.45 34.21
C SER A 176 -16.16 20.46 33.95
N PRO A 177 -17.10 20.17 33.03
CA PRO A 177 -18.22 21.06 32.76
C PRO A 177 -19.29 20.99 33.87
N PRO A 178 -20.00 22.10 34.16
CA PRO A 178 -21.08 22.13 35.13
C PRO A 178 -22.34 21.41 34.60
N ARG A 179 -23.13 20.88 35.54
CA ARG A 179 -24.38 20.12 35.30
C ARG A 179 -25.51 20.99 34.79
#